data_AF-A0A972XJR7-F1
#
_entry.id   AF-A0A972XJR7-F1
#
_cell.length_a   1.000
_cell.length_b   1.000
_cell.length_c   1.000
_cell.angle_alpha   90.00
_cell.angle_beta   90.00
_cell.angle_gamma   90.00
#
_symmetry.space_group_name_H-M   'P 1'
#
loop_
_entity.id
_entity.type
_entity.pdbx_description
1 polymer ?
#
loop_
_entity_poly.entity_id
_entity_poly.type
_entity_poly.pdbx_seq_one_letter_code
_entity_poly.pdbx_strand_id
1 'polypeptide(L)' 'MENSKKFPLDVKRIYVLITGIIIMVIGLFIMTLDKEPFGFGLLGITLGPIIVLIGVFIPIYSLFNFKK' A
#
# COMPACT_ATOMS: atom_id res chain seq x y z
N MET A 1 -8.13 32.90 18.43
CA MET A 1 -8.97 31.96 17.66
C MET A 1 -8.03 30.99 16.97
N GLU A 2 -7.98 29.76 17.45
CA GLU A 2 -7.13 28.71 16.91
C GLU A 2 -7.61 28.36 15.50
N ASN A 3 -6.78 28.61 14.51
CA ASN A 3 -7.08 28.35 13.11
C ASN A 3 -7.00 26.82 12.91
N SER A 4 -8.13 26.13 13.06
CA SER A 4 -8.21 24.67 12.92
C SER A 4 -7.87 24.30 11.48
N LYS A 5 -6.59 24.00 11.26
CA LYS A 5 -6.11 23.53 9.96
C LYS A 5 -6.91 22.29 9.59
N LYS A 6 -7.79 22.43 8.59
CA LYS A 6 -8.53 21.32 8.00
C LYS A 6 -7.50 20.29 7.52
N PHE A 7 -7.65 19.04 7.96
CA PHE A 7 -6.76 17.97 7.52
C PHE A 7 -6.80 17.90 5.97
N PRO A 8 -5.63 17.79 5.30
CA PRO A 8 -5.56 17.92 3.83
C PRO A 8 -6.20 16.74 3.08
N LEU A 9 -6.63 15.69 3.78
CA LEU A 9 -7.26 14.50 3.20
C LEU A 9 -8.64 14.27 3.79
N ASP A 10 -9.60 13.92 2.95
CA ASP A 10 -10.90 13.47 3.43
C ASP A 10 -10.81 12.07 4.05
N VAL A 11 -11.75 11.75 4.95
CA VAL A 11 -11.85 10.43 5.59
C VAL A 11 -11.86 9.29 4.58
N LYS A 12 -12.55 9.49 3.44
CA LYS A 12 -12.57 8.51 2.33
C LYS A 12 -11.16 8.23 1.77
N ARG A 13 -10.32 9.25 1.62
CA ARG A 13 -8.94 9.12 1.11
C ARG A 13 -8.04 8.43 2.13
N ILE A 14 -8.27 8.67 3.42
CA ILE A 14 -7.59 7.95 4.51
C ILE A 14 -7.91 6.46 4.44
N TYR A 15 -9.17 6.08 4.22
CA TYR A 15 -9.52 4.66 4.04
C TYR A 15 -8.79 4.03 2.84
N VAL A 16 -8.73 4.72 1.70
CA VAL A 16 -7.99 4.23 0.52
C VAL A 16 -6.49 4.08 0.81
N LEU A 17 -5.90 5.00 1.58
CA LEU A 17 -4.50 4.89 2.02
C LEU A 17 -4.27 3.63 2.86
N ILE A 18 -5.15 3.39 3.85
CA ILE A 18 -5.08 2.23 4.72
C ILE A 18 -5.22 0.94 3.91
N THR A 19 -6.15 0.88 2.95
CA THR A 19 -6.31 -0.28 2.06
C THR A 19 -5.02 -0.57 1.29
N GLY A 20 -4.35 0.45 0.76
CA GLY A 20 -3.06 0.28 0.11
C GLY A 20 -1.99 -0.33 1.02
N ILE A 21 -1.91 0.16 2.26
CA ILE A 21 -0.99 -0.38 3.28
C ILE A 21 -1.31 -1.84 3.59
N ILE A 22 -2.58 -2.21 3.74
CA ILE A 22 -2.99 -3.60 3.96
C ILE A 22 -2.54 -4.49 2.80
N ILE A 23 -2.70 -4.03 1.55
CA ILE A 23 -2.26 -4.78 0.37
C ILE A 23 -0.74 -4.95 0.35
N MET A 24 0.03 -3.93 0.74
CA MET A 24 1.49 -4.06 0.88
C MET A 24 1.86 -5.12 1.93
N VAL A 25 1.20 -5.11 3.10
CA VAL A 25 1.44 -6.11 4.15
C VAL A 25 1.11 -7.52 3.65
N ILE A 26 0.02 -7.68 2.89
CA ILE A 26 -0.32 -8.98 2.27
C ILE A 26 0.78 -9.42 1.30
N GLY A 27 1.28 -8.52 0.44
CA GLY A 27 2.37 -8.83 -0.50
C GLY A 27 3.66 -9.26 0.22
N LEU A 28 4.02 -8.55 1.29
CA LEU A 28 5.17 -8.91 2.14
C LEU A 28 4.96 -10.25 2.85
N PHE A 29 3.75 -10.50 3.36
CA PHE A 29 3.40 -11.76 4.00
C PHE A 29 3.48 -12.94 3.03
N ILE A 30 3.04 -12.77 1.78
CA ILE A 30 3.15 -13.79 0.73
C ILE A 30 4.61 -14.17 0.47
N MET A 31 5.54 -13.21 0.49
CA MET A 31 6.98 -13.53 0.36
C MET A 31 7.47 -14.44 1.47
N THR A 32 6.95 -14.30 2.69
CA THR A 32 7.34 -15.15 3.84
C THR A 32 6.84 -16.58 3.73
N LEU A 33 5.86 -16.84 2.86
CA LEU A 33 5.35 -18.18 2.60
C LEU A 33 6.19 -18.94 1.56
N ASP A 34 7.16 -18.27 0.92
CA ASP A 34 8.07 -18.92 0.00
C ASP A 34 9.01 -19.87 0.75
N LYS A 35 9.16 -21.09 0.22
CA LYS A 35 9.96 -22.16 0.83
C LYS A 35 11.33 -22.30 0.17
N GLU A 36 11.55 -21.64 -0.97
CA GLU A 36 12.84 -21.64 -1.63
C GLU A 36 13.89 -20.90 -0.78
N PRO A 37 15.16 -21.33 -0.82
CA PRO A 37 16.22 -20.65 -0.09
C PRO A 37 16.28 -19.18 -0.52
N PHE A 38 16.41 -18.29 0.47
CA PHE A 38 16.39 -16.83 0.28
C PHE A 38 15.11 -16.26 -0.36
N GLY A 39 14.05 -17.05 -0.50
CA GLY A 39 12.80 -16.62 -1.13
C GLY A 39 12.93 -16.43 -2.64
N PHE A 40 13.84 -17.16 -3.31
CA PHE A 40 14.01 -17.09 -4.77
C PHE A 40 12.89 -17.74 -5.59
N GLY A 41 11.89 -18.30 -4.92
CA GLY A 41 10.71 -18.84 -5.58
C GLY A 41 9.81 -17.73 -6.15
N LEU A 42 8.77 -18.18 -6.85
CA LEU A 42 7.84 -17.30 -7.55
C LEU A 42 7.10 -16.36 -6.56
N LEU A 43 6.78 -16.85 -5.36
CA LEU A 43 6.08 -16.09 -4.33
C LEU A 43 6.94 -14.95 -3.79
N GLY A 44 8.23 -15.20 -3.57
CA GLY A 44 9.17 -14.23 -3.03
C GLY A 44 9.63 -13.19 -4.05
N ILE A 45 10.01 -13.58 -5.27
CA ILE A 45 10.63 -12.62 -6.23
C ILE A 45 9.63 -11.95 -7.19
N THR A 46 8.46 -12.56 -7.40
CA THR A 46 7.50 -12.10 -8.42
C THR A 46 6.16 -11.71 -7.81
N LEU A 47 5.41 -12.66 -7.25
CA LEU A 47 4.05 -12.41 -6.76
C LEU A 47 4.03 -11.42 -5.59
N GLY A 48 4.86 -11.63 -4.58
CA GLY A 48 5.00 -10.71 -3.45
C GLY A 48 5.33 -9.29 -3.91
N PRO A 49 6.41 -9.07 -4.68
CA PRO A 49 6.80 -7.73 -5.13
C PRO A 49 5.75 -7.05 -6.01
N ILE A 50 5.06 -7.79 -6.89
CA ILE A 50 3.97 -7.24 -7.70
C ILE A 50 2.81 -6.77 -6.83
N ILE A 51 2.40 -7.55 -5.83
CA ILE A 51 1.32 -7.18 -4.90
C ILE A 51 1.72 -5.97 -4.07
N VAL A 52 2.97 -5.91 -3.58
CA VAL A 52 3.49 -4.72 -2.89
C VAL A 52 3.47 -3.49 -3.79
N LEU A 53 3.90 -3.61 -5.06
CA LEU A 53 3.86 -2.50 -6.02
C LEU A 53 2.43 -1.99 -6.23
N ILE A 54 1.45 -2.87 -6.41
CA ILE A 54 0.03 -2.48 -6.50
C ILE A 54 -0.40 -1.77 -5.21
N GLY A 55 -0.01 -2.30 -4.06
CA GLY A 55 -0.24 -1.70 -2.74
C GLY A 55 0.40 -0.33 -2.55
N VAL A 56 1.49 -0.02 -3.26
CA VAL A 56 2.15 1.30 -3.28
C VAL A 56 1.43 2.29 -4.21
N PHE A 57 0.93 1.82 -5.36
CA PHE A 57 0.22 2.68 -6.31
C PHE A 57 -1.10 3.21 -5.76
N ILE A 58 -1.80 2.45 -4.91
CA ILE A 58 -3.08 2.85 -4.32
C ILE A 58 -2.94 4.10 -3.40
N PRO A 59 -2.01 4.13 -2.41
CA PRO A 59 -1.68 5.31 -1.62
C PRO A 59 -1.26 6.50 -2.47
N ILE A 60 -0.40 6.28 -3.46
CA ILE A 60 0.06 7.33 -4.38
C ILE A 60 -1.16 7.94 -5.08
N TYR A 61 -2.04 7.13 -5.65
CA TYR A 61 -3.25 7.64 -6.29
C TYR A 61 -4.15 8.40 -5.31
N SER A 62 -4.34 7.91 -4.09
CA SER A 62 -5.16 8.59 -3.06
C SER A 62 -4.61 9.96 -2.66
N LEU A 63 -3.28 10.04 -2.53
CA LEU A 63 -2.56 11.27 -2.17
C LEU A 63 -2.53 12.26 -3.33
N PHE A 64 -2.20 11.84 -4.55
CA PHE A 64 -1.97 12.76 -5.67
C PHE A 64 -3.22 13.11 -6.46
N ASN A 65 -4.29 12.31 -6.41
CA ASN A 65 -5.54 12.63 -7.10
C ASN A 65 -6.39 13.65 -6.32
N PHE A 66 -5.79 14.79 -5.95
CA PHE A 66 -6.49 15.97 -5.45
C PHE A 66 -7.41 16.48 -6.56
N LYS A 67 -8.63 15.94 -6.64
CA LYS A 67 -9.71 16.64 -7.34
C LYS A 67 -9.86 17.98 -6.60
N LYS A 68 -9.49 19.05 -7.31
CA LYS A 68 -9.67 20.44 -6.89
C LYS A 68 -11.15 20.76 -6.78
#